data_AF-A0A7C3WJG6-F1
#
_entry.id   AF-A0A7C3WJG6-F1
#
_cell.length_a   1.000
_cell.length_b   1.000
_cell.length_c   1.000
_cell.angle_alpha   90.00
_cell.angle_beta   90.00
_cell.angle_gamma   90.00
#
_symmetry.space_group_name_H-M   'P 1'
#
loop_
_entity.id
_entity.type
_entity.pdbx_description
1 polymer ?
#
loop_
_entity_poly.entity_id
_entity_poly.type
_entity_poly.pdbx_seq_one_letter_code
_entity_poly.pdbx_strand_id
1 'polypeptide(L)' 'MIVRVDINTPVDPKTRQLLEPNRIMEAAVTIKDLSNSKVVVVSHQGRVGRYDYIPLEQHAQALSKVLGKEVK' A
#
# COMPACT_ATOMS: atom_id res chain seq x y z
N MET A 1 5.16 12.30 10.80
CA MET A 1 6.05 11.11 10.87
C MET A 1 6.08 10.44 9.52
N ILE A 2 7.27 10.11 9.02
CA ILE A 2 7.44 9.33 7.78
C ILE A 2 7.60 7.86 8.19
N VAL A 3 6.82 6.97 7.58
CA VAL A 3 6.89 5.53 7.81
C VAL A 3 7.16 4.86 6.47
N ARG A 4 8.26 4.12 6.39
CA ARG A 4 8.54 3.24 5.26
C ARG A 4 7.89 1.90 5.53
N VAL A 5 7.01 1.47 4.64
CA VAL A 5 6.29 0.19 4.75
C VAL A 5 6.62 -0.71 3.56
N ASP A 6 6.57 -2.02 3.77
CA ASP A 6 6.60 -2.98 2.67
C ASP A 6 5.16 -3.36 2.30
N ILE A 7 4.67 -2.81 1.20
CA ILE A 7 3.35 -3.11 0.64
C ILE A 7 3.48 -3.68 -0.78
N ASN A 8 4.68 -4.18 -1.15
CA ASN A 8 4.91 -4.75 -2.47
C ASN A 8 4.09 -6.04 -2.62
N THR A 9 2.99 -5.95 -3.35
CA THR A 9 1.99 -7.01 -3.46
C THR A 9 2.07 -7.65 -4.86
N PRO A 10 1.89 -8.98 -4.98
CA PRO A 10 1.75 -9.63 -6.28
C PRO A 10 0.66 -8.99 -7.12
N VAL A 11 1.00 -8.68 -8.37
CA VAL A 11 0.10 -8.04 -9.34
C VAL A 11 -0.30 -9.06 -10.41
N ASP A 12 -1.57 -9.04 -10.78
CA ASP A 12 -2.07 -9.82 -11.92
C ASP A 12 -1.42 -9.31 -13.23
N PRO A 13 -0.73 -10.17 -14.01
CA PRO A 13 -0.01 -9.74 -15.20
C PRO A 13 -0.92 -9.26 -16.34
N LYS A 14 -2.21 -9.62 -16.34
CA LYS A 14 -3.19 -9.22 -17.35
C LYS A 14 -3.94 -7.95 -16.94
N THR A 15 -4.47 -7.92 -15.72
CA THR A 15 -5.33 -6.81 -15.25
C THR A 15 -4.56 -5.70 -14.55
N ARG A 16 -3.30 -5.96 -14.16
CA ARG A 16 -2.47 -5.10 -13.32
C ARG A 16 -3.10 -4.79 -11.96
N GLN A 17 -4.00 -5.65 -11.47
CA GLN A 17 -4.63 -5.51 -10.15
C GLN A 17 -3.83 -6.22 -9.06
N LEU A 18 -3.91 -5.70 -7.84
CA LEU A 18 -3.37 -6.36 -6.65
C LEU A 18 -4.09 -7.69 -6.40
N LEU A 19 -3.33 -8.78 -6.25
CA LEU A 19 -3.90 -10.13 -6.03
C LEU A 19 -4.29 -10.39 -4.57
N GLU A 20 -3.51 -9.87 -3.62
CA GLU A 20 -3.75 -10.10 -2.18
C GLU A 20 -3.39 -8.88 -1.31
N PRO A 21 -4.22 -8.50 -0.31
CA PRO A 21 -3.98 -7.33 0.51
C PRO A 21 -3.15 -7.60 1.78
N ASN A 22 -2.57 -8.79 1.95
CA ASN A 22 -1.94 -9.23 3.21
C ASN A 22 -0.92 -8.23 3.76
N ARG A 23 0.06 -7.83 2.94
CA ARG A 23 1.08 -6.82 3.31
C ARG A 23 0.49 -5.46 3.64
N ILE A 24 -0.59 -5.07 2.96
CA ILE A 24 -1.31 -3.82 3.21
C ILE A 24 -2.03 -3.89 4.56
N MET A 25 -2.63 -5.04 4.90
CA MET A 25 -3.25 -5.26 6.21
C MET A 25 -2.23 -5.21 7.34
N GLU A 26 -1.06 -5.84 7.17
CA GLU A 26 0.04 -5.79 8.13
C GLU A 26 0.53 -4.36 8.36
N ALA A 27 0.81 -3.62 7.28
CA ALA A 27 1.21 -2.21 7.36
C ALA A 27 0.14 -1.33 8.04
N ALA A 28 -1.14 -1.64 7.83
CA ALA A 28 -2.24 -0.91 8.43
C ALA A 28 -2.28 -0.99 9.95
N VAL A 29 -1.80 -2.08 10.56
CA VAL A 29 -1.70 -2.21 12.03
C VAL A 29 -0.84 -1.10 12.61
N THR A 30 0.40 -0.96 12.12
CA THR A 30 1.32 0.10 12.56
C THR A 30 0.77 1.49 12.26
N ILE A 31 0.12 1.69 11.11
CA ILE A 31 -0.46 3.00 10.75
C ILE A 31 -1.65 3.36 11.68
N LYS A 32 -2.42 2.38 12.16
CA LYS A 32 -3.50 2.60 13.14
C LYS A 32 -2.95 3.04 14.48
N ASP A 33 -1.85 2.46 14.95
CA ASP A 33 -1.19 2.84 16.20
C ASP A 33 -0.68 4.30 16.16
N LEU A 34 -0.44 4.82 14.96
CA LEU A 34 0.03 6.18 14.70
C LEU A 34 -1.09 7.16 14.34
N SER A 35 -2.35 6.77 14.53
CA SER A 35 -3.53 7.54 14.13
C SER A 35 -3.62 8.95 14.72
N ASN A 36 -2.99 9.19 15.88
CA ASN A 36 -2.93 10.51 16.54
C ASN A 36 -1.86 11.44 15.94
N SER A 37 -1.16 11.03 14.89
CA SER A 37 -0.10 11.80 14.22
C SER A 37 -0.40 11.98 12.73
N LYS A 38 0.19 13.02 12.12
CA LYS A 38 0.27 13.12 10.66
C LYS A 38 1.27 12.08 10.15
N VAL A 39 0.81 11.08 9.42
CA VAL A 39 1.64 9.99 8.88
C VAL A 39 1.78 10.15 7.36
N VAL A 40 3.02 10.07 6.88
CA VAL A 40 3.33 9.96 5.45
C VAL A 40 3.89 8.56 5.21
N VAL A 41 3.24 7.80 4.33
CA VAL A 41 3.60 6.41 4.03
C VAL A 41 4.42 6.38 2.74
N VAL A 42 5.57 5.71 2.78
CA VAL A 42 6.46 5.58 1.62
C VAL A 42 6.71 4.10 1.34
N SER A 43 6.57 3.70 0.08
CA SER A 43 6.87 2.34 -0.37
C SER A 43 7.27 2.29 -1.85
N HIS A 44 7.39 1.08 -2.36
CA HIS A 44 7.67 0.76 -3.75
C HIS A 44 6.85 -0.45 -4.19
N GLN A 45 6.62 -0.57 -5.50
CA GLN A 45 5.93 -1.69 -6.09
C GLN A 45 6.69 -2.13 -7.35
N GLY A 46 7.07 -3.41 -7.39
CA GLY A 46 7.80 -4.00 -8.50
C GLY A 46 9.19 -3.37 -8.75
N ARG A 47 9.71 -3.56 -9.96
CA ARG A 47 10.99 -3.01 -10.41
C ARG A 47 10.82 -2.39 -11.79
N VAL A 48 11.53 -1.30 -12.05
CA VAL A 48 11.50 -0.61 -13.35
C VAL A 48 11.73 -1.62 -14.48
N GLY A 49 10.86 -1.59 -15.49
CA GLY A 49 10.88 -2.50 -16.63
C GLY A 49 10.12 -3.82 -16.45
N ARG A 50 9.55 -4.08 -15.27
CA ARG A 50 8.68 -5.24 -15.03
C ARG A 50 7.21 -4.85 -15.06
N TYR A 51 6.35 -5.82 -15.37
CA TYR A 51 4.89 -5.61 -15.50
C TYR A 51 4.23 -5.21 -14.17
N ASP A 52 4.86 -5.58 -13.05
CA ASP A 52 4.44 -5.30 -11.68
C ASP A 52 4.87 -3.91 -11.19
N TYR A 53 5.56 -3.11 -12.03
CA TYR A 53 5.89 -1.72 -11.73
C TYR A 53 4.70 -0.81 -12.02
N ILE A 54 3.85 -0.64 -11.00
CA ILE A 54 2.61 0.15 -11.07
C ILE A 54 2.60 1.28 -10.03
N PRO A 55 1.82 2.35 -10.24
CA PRO A 55 1.59 3.38 -9.23
C PRO A 55 1.01 2.80 -7.93
N LEU A 56 1.28 3.48 -6.81
CA LEU A 56 0.77 3.05 -5.49
C LEU A 56 -0.72 3.39 -5.25
N GLU A 57 -1.43 3.94 -6.23
CA GLU A 57 -2.85 4.31 -6.15
C GLU A 57 -3.74 3.17 -5.62
N GLN A 58 -3.58 1.96 -6.17
CA GLN A 58 -4.34 0.78 -5.73
C GLN A 58 -4.04 0.41 -4.27
N HIS A 59 -2.80 0.65 -3.82
CA HIS A 59 -2.42 0.38 -2.45
C HIS A 59 -3.01 1.42 -1.50
N ALA A 60 -3.04 2.69 -1.89
CA ALA A 60 -3.70 3.76 -1.14
C ALA A 60 -5.20 3.47 -0.99
N GLN A 61 -5.87 3.01 -2.05
CA GLN A 61 -7.27 2.61 -2.00
C GLN A 61 -7.50 1.39 -1.08
N ALA A 62 -6.67 0.36 -1.19
CA ALA A 62 -6.76 -0.81 -0.31
C ALA A 62 -6.49 -0.44 1.16
N LEU A 63 -5.49 0.39 1.41
CA LEU A 63 -5.16 0.89 2.74
C LEU A 63 -6.30 1.76 3.31
N SER A 64 -6.95 2.57 2.46
CA SER A 64 -8.13 3.36 2.86
C SER A 64 -9.28 2.47 3.34
N LYS A 65 -9.55 1.37 2.62
CA LYS A 65 -10.56 0.38 3.00
C LYS A 65 -10.23 -0.28 4.34
N VAL A 66 -8.97 -0.65 4.57
CA VAL A 66 -8.53 -1.31 5.81
C VAL A 66 -8.51 -0.36 7.02
N LEU A 67 -8.13 0.89 6.79
CA LEU A 67 -8.06 1.92 7.84
C LEU A 67 -9.41 2.59 8.14
N GLY A 68 -10.39 2.47 7.24
CA GLY A 68 -11.68 3.17 7.37
C GLY A 68 -11.56 4.70 7.24
N LYS A 69 -10.50 5.19 6.60
CA LYS A 69 -10.24 6.61 6.37
C LYS A 69 -9.61 6.81 5.00
N GLU A 70 -9.80 7.98 4.42
CA GLU A 70 -9.18 8.35 3.16
C GLU A 70 -7.64 8.42 3.30
N VAL A 71 -6.93 7.72 2.43
CA VAL A 71 -5.48 7.86 2.21
C VAL A 71 -5.29 8.60 0.89
N LYS A 72 -4.50 9.68 0.94
CA LYS A 72 -4.21 10.58 -0.18
C LYS A 72 -2.82 10.36 -0.73
#